data_AF-A0A1Q8TPD4-F1
#
_entry.id   AF-A0A1Q8TPD4-F1
#
_cell.length_a   1.000
_cell.length_b   1.000
_cell.length_c   1.000
_cell.angle_alpha   90.00
_cell.angle_beta   90.00
_cell.angle_gamma   90.00
#
_symmetry.space_group_name_H-M   'P 1'
#
loop_
_entity.id
_entity.type
_entity.pdbx_description
1 polymer ?
#
loop_
_entity_poly.entity_id
_entity_poly.type
_entity_poly.pdbx_seq_one_letter_code
_entity_poly.pdbx_strand_id
1 'polypeptide(L)'
;MSTPTDLSASVTAKLRRFLKQGQERLEEIDALMRRLGVESLSTDELTEMDSMKAAFDEAKNRAIEKARKWVAGLDEYAKGYLSENMRRRVTRHPDGLGGEDLPAHIDNARIAVHSRIQTVKQLIGEATPTPAGSERDATGGWTHLRELGLVEDAVLDGYLNTMRTRRTVAQRRAAIGAAKELVEAAMKGAIHYADPAATGFEKDEMPQLWKRLRTLIQEDHAADRALGGKEIGVAKTLSGMINLITGIAEMRNKVGSGHGTPTAPKGIQESHVLLVIDSAHTITRFVTCRLNELFA
;
A
#
# COMPACT_ATOMS: atom_id res chain seq x y z
N MET A 1 -5.63 27.82 -2.02
CA MET A 1 -4.98 27.57 -3.32
C MET A 1 -3.50 27.92 -3.16
N SER A 2 -2.60 26.94 -3.32
CA SER A 2 -1.16 27.17 -3.37
C SER A 2 -0.67 26.57 -4.68
N THR A 3 -0.10 27.41 -5.54
CA THR A 3 0.43 27.05 -6.86
C THR A 3 1.49 25.94 -6.73
N PRO A 4 1.59 25.01 -7.72
CA PRO A 4 2.80 24.20 -7.83
C PRO A 4 3.97 25.17 -7.98
N THR A 5 4.94 25.10 -7.07
CA THR A 5 6.14 25.93 -7.16
C THR A 5 6.86 25.51 -8.43
N ASP A 6 6.80 26.33 -9.48
CA ASP A 6 7.49 26.08 -10.74
C ASP A 6 8.99 25.94 -10.46
N LEU A 7 9.49 24.71 -10.55
CA LEU A 7 10.92 24.43 -10.48
C LEU A 7 11.59 25.16 -11.64
N SER A 8 12.68 25.88 -11.36
CA SER A 8 13.45 26.52 -12.43
C SER A 8 13.99 25.47 -13.41
N ALA A 9 14.12 25.83 -14.68
CA ALA A 9 14.61 24.92 -15.73
C ALA A 9 15.96 24.28 -15.38
N SER A 10 16.84 25.04 -14.71
CA SER A 10 18.13 24.56 -14.19
C SER A 10 17.97 23.47 -13.12
N VAL A 11 17.05 23.65 -12.18
CA VAL A 11 16.78 22.65 -11.12
C VAL A 11 16.16 21.39 -11.74
N THR A 12 15.21 21.54 -12.67
CA THR A 12 14.59 20.41 -13.39
C THR A 12 15.61 19.61 -14.20
N ALA A 13 16.51 20.27 -14.93
CA ALA A 13 17.57 19.60 -15.69
C ALA A 13 18.53 18.81 -14.79
N LYS A 14 18.88 19.36 -13.62
CA LYS A 14 19.75 18.69 -12.66
C LYS A 14 19.04 17.52 -11.97
N LEU A 15 17.76 17.64 -11.65
CA LEU A 15 16.94 16.54 -11.12
C LEU A 15 16.79 15.38 -12.12
N ARG A 16 16.64 15.66 -13.43
CA ARG A 16 16.69 14.63 -14.48
C ARG A 16 18.02 13.89 -14.54
N ARG A 17 19.14 14.60 -14.35
CA ARG A 17 20.46 13.97 -14.26
C ARG A 17 20.56 13.05 -13.04
N PHE A 18 20.06 13.49 -11.89
CA PHE A 18 19.97 12.63 -10.70
C PHE A 18 19.08 11.41 -10.95
N LEU A 19 17.95 11.57 -11.65
CA LEU A 19 17.05 10.46 -11.99
C LEU A 19 17.78 9.37 -12.79
N LYS A 20 18.47 9.76 -13.86
CA LYS A 20 19.26 8.84 -14.68
C LYS A 20 20.32 8.11 -13.86
N GLN A 21 21.08 8.85 -13.04
CA GLN A 21 22.09 8.26 -12.16
C GLN A 21 21.48 7.31 -11.13
N GLY A 22 20.29 7.63 -10.59
CA GLY A 22 19.57 6.75 -9.67
C GLY A 22 19.18 5.43 -10.34
N GLN A 23 18.67 5.48 -11.57
CA GLN A 23 18.33 4.29 -12.35
C GLN A 23 19.54 3.39 -12.59
N GLU A 24 20.68 3.98 -12.98
CA GLU A 24 21.95 3.25 -13.14
C GLU A 24 22.38 2.56 -11.83
N ARG A 25 22.24 3.23 -10.68
CA ARG A 25 22.56 2.62 -9.36
C ARG A 25 21.59 1.51 -8.97
N LEU A 26 20.30 1.65 -9.30
CA LEU A 26 19.32 0.61 -9.04
C LEU A 26 19.61 -0.64 -9.88
N GLU A 27 19.95 -0.47 -11.16
CA GLU A 27 20.35 -1.56 -12.05
C GLU A 27 21.64 -2.26 -11.58
N GLU A 28 22.63 -1.50 -11.09
CA GLU A 28 23.85 -2.06 -10.48
C GLU A 28 23.53 -2.92 -9.25
N ILE A 29 22.61 -2.48 -8.39
CA ILE A 29 22.16 -3.24 -7.21
C ILE A 29 21.35 -4.49 -7.63
N ASP A 30 20.44 -4.36 -8.57
CA ASP A 30 19.63 -5.48 -9.08
C ASP A 30 20.50 -6.52 -9.81
N ALA A 31 21.55 -6.10 -10.50
CA ALA A 31 22.55 -7.00 -11.08
C ALA A 31 23.39 -7.72 -10.02
N LEU A 32 23.75 -7.02 -8.93
CA LEU A 32 24.44 -7.61 -7.78
C LEU A 32 23.57 -8.67 -7.09
N MET A 33 22.28 -8.39 -6.87
CA MET A 33 21.32 -9.35 -6.30
C MET A 33 21.15 -10.61 -7.16
N ARG A 34 21.06 -10.45 -8.49
CA ARG A 34 21.00 -11.59 -9.43
C ARG A 34 22.25 -12.46 -9.38
N ARG A 35 23.43 -11.86 -9.24
CA ARG A 35 24.71 -12.58 -9.09
C ARG A 35 24.86 -13.28 -7.74
N LEU A 36 24.20 -12.77 -6.70
CA LEU A 36 24.20 -13.33 -5.35
C LEU A 36 23.25 -14.53 -5.19
N GLY A 37 22.47 -14.89 -6.21
CA GLY A 37 21.57 -16.05 -6.13
C GLY A 37 20.47 -15.93 -5.07
N VAL A 38 20.09 -14.71 -4.66
CA VAL A 38 19.01 -14.46 -3.67
C VAL A 38 17.60 -14.68 -4.27
N GLU A 39 17.51 -15.48 -5.33
CA GLU A 39 16.35 -16.32 -5.62
C GLU A 39 16.82 -17.77 -5.41
N SER A 40 16.85 -18.18 -4.14
CA SER A 40 17.12 -19.54 -3.62
C SER A 40 18.40 -20.26 -4.09
N LEU A 41 19.46 -20.27 -3.27
CA LEU A 41 20.43 -21.39 -3.20
C LEU A 41 21.01 -21.51 -1.77
N SER A 42 21.30 -22.74 -1.35
CA SER A 42 21.75 -23.11 0.00
C SER A 42 23.22 -22.77 0.25
N THR A 43 23.55 -22.57 1.53
CA THR A 43 24.85 -22.13 2.06
C THR A 43 26.06 -23.01 1.72
N ASP A 44 25.85 -24.21 1.17
CA ASP A 44 26.91 -25.21 0.97
C ASP A 44 27.71 -25.02 -0.33
N GLU A 45 27.23 -24.22 -1.28
CA GLU A 45 27.90 -24.01 -2.59
C GLU A 45 28.93 -22.86 -2.59
N LEU A 46 29.08 -22.11 -1.48
CA LEU A 46 29.91 -20.89 -1.41
C LEU A 46 31.36 -21.10 -0.95
N THR A 47 31.80 -22.36 -0.77
CA THR A 47 33.06 -22.68 -0.08
C THR A 47 34.29 -22.88 -0.98
N GLU A 48 34.17 -22.84 -2.32
CA GLU A 48 35.30 -23.17 -3.22
C GLU A 48 35.97 -21.99 -3.97
N MET A 49 35.70 -20.72 -3.66
CA MET A 49 36.18 -19.61 -4.50
C MET A 49 36.72 -18.39 -3.72
N ASP A 50 37.78 -18.55 -2.94
CA ASP A 50 38.37 -17.49 -2.11
C ASP A 50 38.90 -16.27 -2.90
N SER A 51 39.41 -16.45 -4.11
CA SER A 51 39.90 -15.34 -4.96
C SER A 51 38.77 -14.55 -5.65
N MET A 52 37.66 -15.20 -5.98
CA MET A 52 36.47 -14.50 -6.51
C MET A 52 35.66 -13.86 -5.40
N LYS A 53 35.65 -14.42 -4.18
CA LYS A 53 34.97 -13.86 -3.01
C LYS A 53 35.48 -12.46 -2.64
N ALA A 54 36.80 -12.25 -2.66
CA ALA A 54 37.40 -10.94 -2.36
C ALA A 54 37.08 -9.88 -3.43
N ALA A 55 37.23 -10.21 -4.71
CA ALA A 55 36.89 -9.29 -5.82
C ALA A 55 35.38 -8.97 -5.87
N PHE A 56 34.57 -9.96 -5.50
CA PHE A 56 33.12 -9.85 -5.40
C PHE A 56 32.69 -9.00 -4.20
N ASP A 57 33.32 -9.17 -3.04
CA ASP A 57 33.12 -8.34 -1.85
C ASP A 57 33.52 -6.88 -2.10
N GLU A 58 34.58 -6.65 -2.88
CA GLU A 58 35.01 -5.32 -3.29
C GLU A 58 34.04 -4.68 -4.30
N ALA A 59 33.56 -5.43 -5.30
CA ALA A 59 32.54 -4.96 -6.25
C ALA A 59 31.21 -4.63 -5.53
N LYS A 60 30.81 -5.47 -4.57
CA LYS A 60 29.65 -5.31 -3.69
C LYS A 60 29.72 -4.04 -2.84
N ASN A 61 30.83 -3.86 -2.11
CA ASN A 61 31.04 -2.68 -1.26
C ASN A 61 31.04 -1.40 -2.11
N ARG A 62 31.64 -1.44 -3.31
CA ARG A 62 31.62 -0.31 -4.25
C ARG A 62 30.22 0.04 -4.72
N ALA A 63 29.36 -0.93 -5.06
CA ALA A 63 27.99 -0.67 -5.52
C ALA A 63 27.12 -0.04 -4.41
N ILE A 64 27.18 -0.61 -3.20
CA ILE A 64 26.45 -0.10 -2.03
C ILE A 64 26.95 1.31 -1.65
N GLU A 65 28.27 1.52 -1.65
CA GLU A 65 28.86 2.83 -1.32
C GLU A 65 28.51 3.88 -2.37
N LYS A 66 28.52 3.54 -3.67
CA LYS A 66 28.06 4.43 -4.75
C LYS A 66 26.60 4.82 -4.59
N ALA A 67 25.73 3.87 -4.23
CA ALA A 67 24.32 4.14 -3.96
C ALA A 67 24.13 5.07 -2.76
N ARG A 68 24.85 4.82 -1.65
CA ARG A 68 24.83 5.69 -0.46
C ARG A 68 25.34 7.11 -0.78
N LYS A 69 26.45 7.24 -1.49
CA LYS A 69 27.00 8.53 -1.93
C LYS A 69 26.02 9.27 -2.85
N TRP A 70 25.33 8.55 -3.74
CA TRP A 70 24.31 9.15 -4.60
C TRP A 70 23.11 9.68 -3.79
N VAL A 71 22.60 8.90 -2.82
CA VAL A 71 21.52 9.34 -1.93
C VAL A 71 21.96 10.57 -1.13
N ALA A 72 23.15 10.55 -0.54
CA ALA A 72 23.70 11.69 0.21
C ALA A 72 23.87 12.94 -0.66
N GLY A 73 24.37 12.78 -1.90
CA GLY A 73 24.54 13.88 -2.84
C GLY A 73 23.21 14.48 -3.32
N LEU A 74 22.16 13.66 -3.49
CA LEU A 74 20.82 14.16 -3.78
C LEU A 74 20.22 14.90 -2.57
N ASP A 75 20.41 14.37 -1.36
CA ASP A 75 19.93 14.98 -0.12
C ASP A 75 20.65 16.31 0.18
N GLU A 76 21.95 16.41 -0.13
CA GLU A 76 22.72 17.65 -0.05
C GLU A 76 22.30 18.67 -1.10
N TYR A 77 22.13 18.24 -2.36
CA TYR A 77 21.63 19.10 -3.42
C TYR A 77 20.22 19.63 -3.10
N ALA A 78 19.35 18.80 -2.52
CA ALA A 78 18.03 19.20 -2.06
C ALA A 78 18.08 20.29 -0.96
N LYS A 79 19.12 20.35 -0.12
CA LYS A 79 19.28 21.39 0.92
C LYS A 79 19.49 22.79 0.33
N GLY A 80 20.18 22.90 -0.81
CA GLY A 80 20.56 24.18 -1.38
C GLY A 80 19.53 24.82 -2.33
N TYR A 81 18.64 24.01 -2.91
CA TYR A 81 17.80 24.45 -4.04
C TYR A 81 16.31 24.17 -3.88
N LEU A 82 15.91 23.34 -2.92
CA LEU A 82 14.52 23.00 -2.66
C LEU A 82 14.04 23.70 -1.39
N SER A 83 12.78 24.18 -1.42
CA SER A 83 12.13 24.70 -0.21
C SER A 83 12.15 23.64 0.90
N GLU A 84 12.07 24.05 2.17
CA GLU A 84 12.05 23.15 3.33
C GLU A 84 11.05 21.98 3.15
N ASN A 85 9.89 22.28 2.59
CA ASN A 85 8.84 21.31 2.32
C ASN A 85 9.20 20.31 1.21
N MET A 86 9.89 20.76 0.16
CA MET A 86 10.33 19.91 -0.95
C MET A 86 11.57 19.09 -0.56
N ARG A 87 12.49 19.68 0.21
CA ARG A 87 13.61 19.00 0.86
C ARG A 87 13.13 17.84 1.71
N ARG A 88 12.15 18.09 2.59
CA ARG A 88 11.49 17.05 3.40
C ARG A 88 10.78 15.97 2.60
N ARG A 89 10.49 16.17 1.31
CA ARG A 89 9.93 15.12 0.44
C ARG A 89 11.04 14.27 -0.16
N VAL A 90 12.12 14.88 -0.65
CA VAL A 90 13.28 14.19 -1.26
C VAL A 90 14.05 13.35 -0.25
N THR A 91 14.25 13.87 0.96
CA THR A 91 15.10 13.23 1.98
C THR A 91 14.32 12.34 2.96
N ARG A 92 13.04 12.03 2.69
CA ARG A 92 12.13 11.35 3.65
C ARG A 92 12.25 9.82 3.60
N HIS A 93 13.41 9.29 3.95
CA HIS A 93 13.50 7.91 4.40
C HIS A 93 14.57 7.81 5.50
N PRO A 94 14.29 7.12 6.61
CA PRO A 94 15.29 6.88 7.65
C PRO A 94 16.46 6.14 7.03
N ASP A 95 17.67 6.51 7.44
CA ASP A 95 18.85 5.69 7.20
C ASP A 95 18.57 4.30 7.78
N GLY A 96 18.15 3.38 6.92
CA GLY A 96 17.89 1.98 7.28
C GLY A 96 19.21 1.32 7.61
N LEU A 97 19.70 1.53 8.83
CA LEU A 97 20.87 0.88 9.42
C LEU A 97 20.41 -0.16 10.46
N GLY A 98 19.37 -0.94 10.12
CA GLY A 98 18.67 -1.80 11.08
C GLY A 98 18.89 -3.30 10.93
N GLY A 99 19.86 -3.75 10.12
CA GLY A 99 20.22 -5.16 10.02
C GLY A 99 21.73 -5.31 9.96
N GLU A 100 22.29 -6.20 10.78
CA GLU A 100 23.72 -6.55 10.76
C GLU A 100 24.06 -7.50 9.59
N ASP A 101 23.04 -8.11 8.98
CA ASP A 101 23.22 -9.10 7.91
C ASP A 101 23.24 -8.51 6.50
N LEU A 102 24.07 -9.11 5.65
CA LEU A 102 24.39 -8.65 4.29
C LEU A 102 23.17 -8.43 3.36
N PRO A 103 22.14 -9.30 3.34
CA PRO A 103 20.92 -9.07 2.53
C PRO A 103 20.20 -7.79 2.94
N ALA A 104 20.14 -7.48 4.24
CA ALA A 104 19.48 -6.29 4.75
C ALA A 104 20.19 -5.01 4.27
N HIS A 105 21.52 -5.00 4.16
CA HIS A 105 22.25 -3.82 3.64
C HIS A 105 21.99 -3.54 2.16
N ILE A 106 21.86 -4.60 1.34
CA ILE A 106 21.57 -4.49 -0.09
C ILE A 106 20.12 -4.02 -0.27
N ASP A 107 19.17 -4.62 0.43
CA ASP A 107 17.76 -4.22 0.41
C ASP A 107 17.56 -2.78 0.87
N ASN A 108 18.25 -2.37 1.94
CA ASN A 108 18.19 -0.99 2.44
C ASN A 108 18.72 0.01 1.42
N ALA A 109 19.82 -0.31 0.72
CA ALA A 109 20.35 0.53 -0.36
C ALA A 109 19.38 0.60 -1.55
N ARG A 110 18.80 -0.54 -1.94
CA ARG A 110 17.81 -0.65 -3.01
C ARG A 110 16.56 0.19 -2.73
N ILE A 111 15.99 0.04 -1.52
CA ILE A 111 14.82 0.79 -1.06
C ILE A 111 15.11 2.29 -1.04
N ALA A 112 16.28 2.69 -0.55
CA ALA A 112 16.68 4.10 -0.51
C ALA A 112 16.76 4.71 -1.92
N VAL A 113 17.46 4.05 -2.86
CA VAL A 113 17.60 4.52 -4.24
C VAL A 113 16.22 4.58 -4.93
N HIS A 114 15.43 3.51 -4.82
CA HIS A 114 14.11 3.43 -5.45
C HIS A 114 13.17 4.54 -4.94
N SER A 115 13.13 4.77 -3.63
CA SER A 115 12.30 5.83 -3.03
C SER A 115 12.68 7.24 -3.50
N ARG A 116 13.98 7.53 -3.62
CA ARG A 116 14.48 8.82 -4.13
C ARG A 116 14.16 9.02 -5.61
N ILE A 117 14.27 7.97 -6.43
CA ILE A 117 13.85 7.97 -7.85
C ILE A 117 12.38 8.36 -7.97
N GLN A 118 11.48 7.74 -7.21
CA GLN A 118 10.05 8.04 -7.28
C GLN A 118 9.74 9.47 -6.86
N THR A 119 10.46 9.98 -5.86
CA THR A 119 10.29 11.36 -5.42
C THR A 119 10.77 12.36 -6.46
N VAL A 120 11.92 12.10 -7.09
CA VAL A 120 12.44 12.94 -8.19
C VAL A 120 11.49 12.93 -9.37
N LYS A 121 10.96 11.76 -9.77
CA LYS A 121 9.93 11.62 -10.81
C LYS A 121 8.68 12.46 -10.49
N GLN A 122 8.21 12.44 -9.24
CA GLN A 122 7.05 13.22 -8.82
C GLN A 122 7.31 14.73 -8.88
N LEU A 123 8.54 15.18 -8.60
CA LEU A 123 8.92 16.59 -8.62
C LEU A 123 9.05 17.15 -10.04
N ILE A 124 9.59 16.37 -10.97
CA ILE A 124 9.77 16.79 -12.38
C ILE A 124 8.56 16.50 -13.27
N GLY A 125 7.47 15.99 -12.71
CA GLY A 125 6.26 15.63 -13.45
C GLY A 125 6.37 14.37 -14.32
N GLU A 126 7.43 13.57 -14.15
CA GLU A 126 7.68 12.31 -14.89
C GLU A 126 7.22 11.06 -14.12
N ALA A 127 6.64 11.23 -12.93
CA ALA A 127 5.95 10.13 -12.26
C ALA A 127 4.72 9.78 -13.11
N THR A 128 4.82 8.68 -13.85
CA THR A 128 3.64 8.01 -14.38
C THR A 128 2.70 7.83 -13.19
N PRO A 129 1.47 8.36 -13.20
CA PRO A 129 0.48 7.95 -12.21
C PRO A 129 0.48 6.43 -12.21
N THR A 130 0.50 5.81 -11.02
CA THR A 130 0.20 4.38 -10.92
C THR A 130 -1.06 4.18 -11.78
N PRO A 131 -1.02 3.31 -12.80
CA PRO A 131 -2.17 3.13 -13.66
C PRO A 131 -3.37 2.93 -12.75
N ALA A 132 -4.44 3.70 -12.98
CA ALA A 132 -5.70 3.46 -12.29
C ALA A 132 -5.92 1.95 -12.33
N GLY A 133 -6.15 1.30 -11.19
CA GLY A 133 -6.42 -0.15 -11.20
C GLY A 133 -7.58 -0.35 -12.16
N SER A 134 -7.33 -0.93 -13.34
CA SER A 134 -7.93 -0.51 -14.62
C SER A 134 -9.42 -0.78 -14.78
N GLU A 135 -10.09 -1.32 -13.76
CA GLU A 135 -11.53 -1.48 -13.68
C GLU A 135 -12.12 -1.00 -12.34
N ARG A 136 -11.37 -1.08 -11.22
CA ARG A 136 -11.85 -0.74 -9.87
C ARG A 136 -11.90 0.76 -9.58
N ASP A 137 -10.94 1.51 -10.14
CA ASP A 137 -10.91 2.98 -10.05
C ASP A 137 -11.89 3.62 -11.06
N ALA A 138 -12.41 2.86 -12.03
CA ALA A 138 -13.40 3.34 -12.99
C ALA A 138 -14.76 3.59 -12.31
N THR A 139 -15.62 4.37 -12.97
CA THR A 139 -16.96 4.76 -12.47
C THR A 139 -17.87 3.55 -12.19
N GLY A 140 -17.55 2.36 -12.73
CA GLY A 140 -18.28 1.10 -12.51
C GLY A 140 -17.57 0.05 -11.65
N GLY A 141 -16.42 0.35 -11.04
CA GLY A 141 -15.64 -0.64 -10.29
C GLY A 141 -16.30 -1.21 -9.03
N TRP A 142 -17.41 -0.60 -8.58
CA TRP A 142 -18.11 -0.90 -7.33
C TRP A 142 -19.62 -1.10 -7.56
N THR A 143 -20.02 -1.58 -8.75
CA THR A 143 -21.44 -1.77 -9.11
C THR A 143 -22.16 -2.71 -8.17
N HIS A 144 -21.46 -3.69 -7.59
CA HIS A 144 -22.03 -4.65 -6.63
C HIS A 144 -22.71 -3.98 -5.43
N LEU A 145 -22.21 -2.83 -4.96
CA LEU A 145 -22.84 -2.08 -3.87
C LEU A 145 -24.10 -1.34 -4.31
N ARG A 146 -24.14 -0.86 -5.57
CA ARG A 146 -25.28 -0.15 -6.14
C ARG A 146 -26.43 -1.10 -6.46
N GLU A 147 -26.10 -2.24 -7.08
CA GLU A 147 -27.08 -3.26 -7.47
C GLU A 147 -27.88 -3.77 -6.28
N LEU A 148 -27.22 -3.95 -5.13
CA LEU A 148 -27.87 -4.41 -3.89
C LEU A 148 -28.40 -3.27 -3.01
N GLY A 149 -28.06 -2.01 -3.33
CA GLY A 149 -28.53 -0.84 -2.58
C GLY A 149 -28.06 -0.78 -1.11
N LEU A 150 -26.91 -1.38 -0.77
CA LEU A 150 -26.43 -1.41 0.62
C LEU A 150 -25.97 -0.04 1.15
N VAL A 151 -25.61 0.86 0.24
CA VAL A 151 -25.18 2.23 0.52
C VAL A 151 -25.85 3.14 -0.49
N GLU A 152 -26.39 4.28 -0.05
CA GLU A 152 -26.99 5.27 -0.93
C GLU A 152 -25.98 5.74 -1.99
N ASP A 153 -26.42 5.86 -3.24
CA ASP A 153 -25.56 6.15 -4.39
C ASP A 153 -24.72 7.43 -4.22
N ALA A 154 -25.31 8.50 -3.69
CA ALA A 154 -24.62 9.77 -3.44
C ALA A 154 -23.52 9.63 -2.37
N VAL A 155 -23.80 8.84 -1.32
CA VAL A 155 -22.85 8.55 -0.24
C VAL A 155 -21.70 7.69 -0.77
N LEU A 156 -22.01 6.66 -1.55
CA LEU A 156 -21.01 5.83 -2.23
C LEU A 156 -20.10 6.68 -3.11
N ASP A 157 -20.64 7.56 -3.95
CA ASP A 157 -19.86 8.44 -4.81
C ASP A 157 -18.92 9.36 -4.03
N GLY A 158 -19.36 9.87 -2.88
CA GLY A 158 -18.52 10.66 -1.97
C GLY A 158 -17.29 9.87 -1.49
N TYR A 159 -17.49 8.63 -1.04
CA TYR A 159 -16.37 7.77 -0.62
C TYR A 159 -15.44 7.42 -1.78
N LEU A 160 -16.00 7.02 -2.93
CA LEU A 160 -15.21 6.65 -4.12
C LEU A 160 -14.37 7.82 -4.62
N ASN A 161 -14.94 9.02 -4.68
CA ASN A 161 -14.20 10.22 -5.09
C ASN A 161 -13.02 10.54 -4.14
N THR A 162 -13.25 10.35 -2.83
CA THR A 162 -12.21 10.53 -1.82
C THR A 162 -11.10 9.49 -1.96
N MET A 163 -11.44 8.23 -2.21
CA MET A 163 -10.47 7.15 -2.40
C MET A 163 -9.63 7.28 -3.68
N ARG A 164 -10.22 7.83 -4.76
CA ARG A 164 -9.52 8.11 -6.02
C ARG A 164 -8.50 9.25 -5.88
N THR A 165 -8.76 10.19 -4.97
CA THR A 165 -7.92 11.38 -4.80
C THR A 165 -6.86 11.15 -3.73
N ARG A 166 -5.65 10.71 -4.12
CA ARG A 166 -4.60 10.22 -3.20
C ARG A 166 -3.19 10.80 -3.40
N ARG A 167 -3.09 11.99 -4.00
CA ARG A 167 -1.81 12.63 -4.42
C ARG A 167 -0.95 13.13 -3.26
N THR A 168 -1.58 13.58 -2.18
CA THR A 168 -0.91 14.11 -0.98
C THR A 168 -1.07 13.19 0.23
N VAL A 169 -0.25 13.39 1.28
CA VAL A 169 -0.38 12.61 2.53
C VAL A 169 -1.77 12.81 3.16
N ALA A 170 -2.29 14.04 3.17
CA ALA A 170 -3.63 14.33 3.70
C ALA A 170 -4.71 13.58 2.92
N GLN A 171 -4.62 13.60 1.59
CA GLN A 171 -5.50 12.86 0.68
C GLN A 171 -5.41 11.34 0.89
N ARG A 172 -4.21 10.79 1.11
CA ARG A 172 -4.03 9.37 1.46
C ARG A 172 -4.69 8.99 2.78
N ARG A 173 -4.64 9.87 3.79
CA ARG A 173 -5.35 9.67 5.08
C ARG A 173 -6.86 9.68 4.87
N ALA A 174 -7.36 10.64 4.09
CA ALA A 174 -8.78 10.74 3.75
C ALA A 174 -9.26 9.49 2.98
N ALA A 175 -8.47 8.98 2.04
CA ALA A 175 -8.79 7.76 1.30
C ALA A 175 -8.89 6.53 2.22
N ILE A 176 -7.97 6.36 3.19
CA ILE A 176 -8.05 5.28 4.19
C ILE A 176 -9.30 5.43 5.06
N GLY A 177 -9.63 6.67 5.46
CA GLY A 177 -10.86 6.98 6.21
C GLY A 177 -12.12 6.60 5.43
N ALA A 178 -12.21 7.05 4.18
CA ALA A 178 -13.32 6.75 3.28
C ALA A 178 -13.47 5.24 3.03
N ALA A 179 -12.37 4.49 2.89
CA ALA A 179 -12.43 3.04 2.74
C ALA A 179 -13.01 2.36 4.00
N LYS A 180 -12.60 2.79 5.20
CA LYS A 180 -13.17 2.28 6.46
C LYS A 180 -14.66 2.58 6.56
N GLU A 181 -15.03 3.83 6.34
CA GLU A 181 -16.42 4.31 6.45
C GLU A 181 -17.33 3.62 5.42
N LEU A 182 -16.84 3.38 4.20
CA LEU A 182 -17.55 2.61 3.19
C LEU A 182 -17.80 1.17 3.63
N VAL A 183 -16.79 0.48 4.18
CA VAL A 183 -16.94 -0.90 4.66
C VAL A 183 -17.90 -0.96 5.85
N GLU A 184 -17.86 0.01 6.77
CA GLU A 184 -18.82 0.11 7.87
C GLU A 184 -20.24 0.33 7.38
N ALA A 185 -20.44 1.29 6.46
CA ALA A 185 -21.75 1.55 5.86
C ALA A 185 -22.30 0.32 5.15
N ALA A 186 -21.47 -0.35 4.33
CA ALA A 186 -21.86 -1.56 3.62
C ALA A 186 -22.19 -2.73 4.57
N MET A 187 -21.42 -2.95 5.65
CA MET A 187 -21.73 -4.00 6.62
C MET A 187 -23.01 -3.70 7.40
N LYS A 188 -23.26 -2.44 7.76
CA LYS A 188 -24.51 -2.04 8.42
C LYS A 188 -25.71 -2.22 7.50
N GLY A 189 -25.58 -1.78 6.24
CA GLY A 189 -26.58 -2.03 5.21
C GLY A 189 -26.83 -3.52 5.01
N ALA A 190 -25.78 -4.34 4.96
CA ALA A 190 -25.88 -5.79 4.83
C ALA A 190 -26.58 -6.48 6.01
N ILE A 191 -26.29 -6.06 7.25
CA ILE A 191 -26.98 -6.58 8.44
C ILE A 191 -28.47 -6.26 8.35
N HIS A 192 -28.82 -5.00 8.04
CA HIS A 192 -30.21 -4.59 7.91
C HIS A 192 -30.93 -5.26 6.73
N TYR A 193 -30.22 -5.51 5.63
CA TYR A 193 -30.76 -6.23 4.47
C TYR A 193 -31.09 -7.68 4.82
N ALA A 194 -30.18 -8.38 5.52
CA ALA A 194 -30.36 -9.78 5.91
C ALA A 194 -31.36 -9.94 7.06
N ASP A 195 -31.44 -8.97 7.97
CA ASP A 195 -32.38 -8.94 9.08
C ASP A 195 -32.89 -7.51 9.31
N PRO A 196 -34.05 -7.14 8.72
CA PRO A 196 -34.64 -5.82 8.89
C PRO A 196 -35.03 -5.46 10.33
N ALA A 197 -35.17 -6.46 11.22
CA ALA A 197 -35.48 -6.28 12.63
C ALA A 197 -34.22 -6.17 13.52
N ALA A 198 -33.02 -6.34 12.95
CA ALA A 198 -31.78 -6.18 13.67
C ALA A 198 -31.65 -4.77 14.26
N THR A 199 -31.23 -4.70 15.53
CA THR A 199 -31.01 -3.43 16.25
C THR A 199 -29.75 -3.52 17.11
N GLY A 200 -29.23 -2.35 17.53
CA GLY A 200 -28.13 -2.29 18.49
C GLY A 200 -26.75 -2.57 17.91
N PHE A 201 -26.61 -2.50 16.58
CA PHE A 201 -25.33 -2.62 15.85
C PHE A 201 -24.87 -1.27 15.27
N GLU A 202 -25.66 -0.21 15.42
CA GLU A 202 -25.40 1.10 14.81
C GLU A 202 -24.11 1.75 15.34
N LYS A 203 -23.74 1.41 16.57
CA LYS A 203 -22.51 1.88 17.26
C LYS A 203 -21.38 0.84 17.25
N ASP A 204 -21.59 -0.31 16.64
CA ASP A 204 -20.57 -1.36 16.60
C ASP A 204 -19.40 -0.93 15.70
N GLU A 205 -18.19 -1.26 16.15
CA GLU A 205 -16.98 -1.10 15.36
C GLU A 205 -16.83 -2.25 14.35
N MET A 206 -16.03 -2.04 13.30
CA MET A 206 -15.82 -2.99 12.20
C MET A 206 -15.68 -4.48 12.62
N PRO A 207 -14.85 -4.87 13.62
CA PRO A 207 -14.75 -6.28 14.02
C PRO A 207 -16.05 -6.85 14.59
N GLN A 208 -16.84 -6.04 15.29
CA GLN A 208 -18.11 -6.42 15.89
C GLN A 208 -19.19 -6.54 14.81
N LEU A 209 -19.24 -5.57 13.89
CA LEU A 209 -20.10 -5.62 12.71
C LEU A 209 -19.81 -6.88 11.88
N TRP A 210 -18.54 -7.20 11.62
CA TRP A 210 -18.18 -8.42 10.92
C TRP A 210 -18.66 -9.66 11.65
N LYS A 211 -18.45 -9.75 12.96
CA LYS A 211 -18.89 -10.93 13.75
C LYS A 211 -20.40 -11.14 13.65
N ARG A 212 -21.20 -10.08 13.70
CA ARG A 212 -22.67 -10.16 13.54
C ARG A 212 -23.07 -10.50 12.12
N LEU A 213 -22.52 -9.79 11.14
CA LEU A 213 -22.82 -10.07 9.74
C LEU A 213 -22.47 -11.52 9.40
N ARG A 214 -21.34 -12.01 9.91
CA ARG A 214 -20.87 -13.38 9.75
C ARG A 214 -21.93 -14.39 10.24
N THR A 215 -22.63 -14.16 11.34
CA THR A 215 -23.69 -15.08 11.79
C THR A 215 -24.93 -15.05 10.90
N LEU A 216 -25.13 -13.99 10.11
CA LEU A 216 -26.26 -13.86 9.18
C LEU A 216 -25.95 -14.43 7.79
N ILE A 217 -24.68 -14.33 7.35
CA ILE A 217 -24.27 -14.72 5.99
C ILE A 217 -23.47 -16.04 5.94
N GLN A 218 -22.97 -16.52 7.09
CA GLN A 218 -22.28 -17.81 7.17
C GLN A 218 -23.13 -18.86 7.85
N GLU A 219 -23.75 -19.71 7.03
CA GLU A 219 -23.73 -21.16 7.20
C GLU A 219 -23.65 -21.76 5.81
N ASP A 220 -22.48 -22.24 5.39
CA ASP A 220 -22.39 -23.13 4.22
C ASP A 220 -21.47 -24.33 4.53
N HIS A 221 -21.99 -25.21 5.37
CA HIS A 221 -21.42 -26.54 5.53
C HIS A 221 -21.61 -27.42 4.27
N ALA A 222 -22.36 -26.96 3.25
CA ALA A 222 -22.55 -27.71 2.01
C ALA A 222 -21.29 -27.62 1.13
N ALA A 223 -20.60 -26.48 1.07
CA ALA A 223 -19.29 -26.37 0.44
C ALA A 223 -18.26 -27.31 1.10
N ASP A 224 -18.25 -27.36 2.44
CA ASP A 224 -17.39 -28.27 3.19
C ASP A 224 -17.69 -29.74 2.88
N ARG A 225 -18.97 -30.11 2.82
CA ARG A 225 -19.40 -31.46 2.42
C ARG A 225 -19.09 -31.77 0.95
N ALA A 226 -19.30 -30.82 0.03
CA ALA A 226 -19.08 -31.01 -1.41
C ALA A 226 -17.59 -31.23 -1.75
N LEU A 227 -16.69 -30.66 -0.96
CA LEU A 227 -15.24 -30.83 -1.12
C LEU A 227 -14.64 -31.87 -0.17
N GLY A 228 -15.48 -32.77 0.37
CA GLY A 228 -15.02 -33.99 1.05
C GLY A 228 -14.86 -33.89 2.58
N GLY A 229 -15.49 -32.91 3.23
CA GLY A 229 -15.60 -32.82 4.69
C GLY A 229 -14.32 -32.45 5.43
N LYS A 230 -13.24 -32.13 4.72
CA LYS A 230 -12.02 -31.55 5.29
C LYS A 230 -12.15 -30.04 5.22
N GLU A 231 -11.98 -29.35 6.34
CA GLU A 231 -12.05 -27.89 6.47
C GLU A 231 -11.35 -27.21 5.29
N ILE A 232 -12.12 -26.71 4.31
CA ILE A 232 -11.54 -26.19 3.07
C ILE A 232 -10.94 -24.81 3.33
N GLY A 233 -9.99 -24.41 2.49
CA GLY A 233 -9.41 -23.08 2.45
C GLY A 233 -10.41 -21.91 2.50
N VAL A 234 -11.71 -22.13 2.24
CA VAL A 234 -12.78 -21.12 2.39
C VAL A 234 -12.93 -20.67 3.85
N ALA A 235 -13.10 -21.60 4.81
CA ALA A 235 -13.22 -21.25 6.23
C ALA A 235 -11.96 -20.53 6.74
N LYS A 236 -10.78 -20.97 6.28
CA LYS A 236 -9.49 -20.33 6.56
C LYS A 236 -9.40 -18.93 5.94
N THR A 237 -9.86 -18.75 4.71
CA THR A 237 -9.87 -17.45 4.01
C THR A 237 -10.81 -16.47 4.69
N LEU A 238 -12.00 -16.92 5.12
CA LEU A 238 -12.95 -16.12 5.88
C LEU A 238 -12.40 -15.73 7.26
N SER A 239 -11.65 -16.64 7.88
CA SER A 239 -10.90 -16.33 9.11
C SER A 239 -9.73 -15.38 8.87
N GLY A 240 -9.16 -15.33 7.66
CA GLY A 240 -8.23 -14.28 7.25
C GLY A 240 -8.89 -12.92 7.02
N MET A 241 -10.14 -12.89 6.59
CA MET A 241 -10.87 -11.66 6.27
C MET A 241 -11.05 -10.75 7.51
N ILE A 242 -11.25 -11.33 8.71
CA ILE A 242 -11.28 -10.53 9.95
C ILE A 242 -9.96 -9.80 10.21
N ASN A 243 -8.81 -10.35 9.77
CA ASN A 243 -7.52 -9.66 9.89
C ASN A 243 -7.44 -8.45 8.95
N LEU A 244 -8.01 -8.53 7.74
CA LEU A 244 -8.11 -7.38 6.84
C LEU A 244 -9.00 -6.30 7.43
N ILE A 245 -10.18 -6.67 7.95
CA ILE A 245 -11.12 -5.76 8.62
C ILE A 245 -10.47 -5.05 9.80
N THR A 246 -9.79 -5.81 10.67
CA THR A 246 -9.06 -5.27 11.82
C THR A 246 -7.92 -4.35 11.36
N GLY A 247 -7.17 -4.77 10.35
CA GLY A 247 -6.08 -3.97 9.76
C GLY A 247 -6.55 -2.64 9.19
N ILE A 248 -7.69 -2.60 8.48
CA ILE A 248 -8.30 -1.36 7.97
C ILE A 248 -8.67 -0.43 9.14
N ALA A 249 -9.34 -0.97 10.17
CA ALA A 249 -9.75 -0.20 11.34
C ALA A 249 -8.55 0.38 12.10
N GLU A 250 -7.52 -0.43 12.36
CA GLU A 250 -6.28 0.00 13.01
C GLU A 250 -5.51 1.03 12.17
N MET A 251 -5.42 0.81 10.86
CA MET A 251 -4.74 1.74 9.97
C MET A 251 -5.45 3.08 9.99
N ARG A 252 -6.79 3.11 9.92
CA ARG A 252 -7.55 4.36 10.09
C ARG A 252 -7.32 4.98 11.46
N ASN A 253 -7.21 4.21 12.54
CA ASN A 253 -6.98 4.79 13.87
C ASN A 253 -5.59 5.40 14.03
N LYS A 254 -4.55 4.75 13.46
CA LYS A 254 -3.17 5.23 13.49
C LYS A 254 -2.94 6.38 12.51
N VAL A 255 -3.63 6.39 11.37
CA VAL A 255 -3.37 7.25 10.22
C VAL A 255 -4.42 8.33 10.01
N GLY A 256 -5.68 8.03 10.30
CA GLY A 256 -6.83 8.87 10.01
C GLY A 256 -6.85 10.16 10.82
N SER A 257 -7.77 11.06 10.46
CA SER A 257 -8.00 12.34 11.14
C SER A 257 -8.99 12.24 12.32
N GLY A 258 -9.56 11.05 12.58
CA GLY A 258 -10.69 10.84 13.49
C GLY A 258 -10.44 11.20 14.97
N HIS A 259 -9.18 11.36 15.39
CA HIS A 259 -8.81 11.78 16.75
C HIS A 259 -7.86 12.98 16.78
N GLY A 260 -7.81 13.79 15.72
CA GLY A 260 -7.05 15.05 15.75
C GLY A 260 -5.55 14.91 15.96
N THR A 261 -4.93 13.78 15.54
CA THR A 261 -3.49 13.59 15.66
C THR A 261 -2.74 14.73 14.94
N PRO A 262 -1.99 15.59 15.68
CA PRO A 262 -1.36 16.80 15.13
C PRO A 262 -0.30 16.50 14.07
N THR A 263 0.23 15.28 14.08
CA THR A 263 1.31 14.82 13.21
C THR A 263 0.92 13.53 12.51
N ALA A 264 0.82 13.55 11.18
CA ALA A 264 0.61 12.35 10.38
C ALA A 264 1.75 11.34 10.59
N PRO A 265 1.47 10.02 10.70
CA PRO A 265 2.50 9.00 10.70
C PRO A 265 3.41 9.16 9.46
N LYS A 266 4.72 9.20 9.69
CA LYS A 266 5.70 9.28 8.60
C LYS A 266 5.67 7.95 7.82
N GLY A 267 5.68 7.98 6.48
CA GLY A 267 5.93 6.78 5.66
C GLY A 267 4.73 6.14 4.93
N ILE A 268 3.54 6.72 4.94
CA ILE A 268 2.41 6.17 4.17
C ILE A 268 2.56 6.45 2.68
N GLN A 269 2.80 5.35 1.95
CA GLN A 269 2.90 5.31 0.51
C GLN A 269 1.54 5.03 -0.12
N GLU A 270 1.43 5.28 -1.42
CA GLU A 270 0.22 5.02 -2.18
C GLU A 270 -0.13 3.53 -2.23
N SER A 271 0.88 2.64 -2.30
CA SER A 271 0.71 1.18 -2.23
C SER A 271 -0.06 0.74 -0.99
N HIS A 272 0.20 1.35 0.17
CA HIS A 272 -0.53 1.05 1.41
C HIS A 272 -2.00 1.47 1.35
N VAL A 273 -2.29 2.59 0.69
CA VAL A 273 -3.67 3.06 0.49
C VAL A 273 -4.41 2.14 -0.47
N LEU A 274 -3.74 1.73 -1.55
CA LEU A 274 -4.29 0.77 -2.51
C LEU A 274 -4.60 -0.57 -1.85
N LEU A 275 -3.72 -1.08 -0.98
CA LEU A 275 -3.99 -2.30 -0.21
C LEU A 275 -5.29 -2.19 0.63
N VAL A 276 -5.51 -1.05 1.28
CA VAL A 276 -6.73 -0.79 2.06
C VAL A 276 -7.97 -0.73 1.17
N ILE A 277 -7.89 -0.01 0.04
CA ILE A 277 -9.00 0.12 -0.91
C ILE A 277 -9.34 -1.25 -1.52
N ASP A 278 -8.34 -2.02 -1.93
CA ASP A 278 -8.53 -3.35 -2.51
C ASP A 278 -9.07 -4.36 -1.48
N SER A 279 -8.66 -4.24 -0.22
CA SER A 279 -9.23 -5.02 0.88
C SER A 279 -10.70 -4.67 1.10
N ALA A 280 -11.05 -3.38 1.13
CA ALA A 280 -12.43 -2.91 1.22
C ALA A 280 -13.30 -3.41 0.05
N HIS A 281 -12.76 -3.38 -1.17
CA HIS A 281 -13.45 -3.93 -2.35
C HIS A 281 -13.71 -5.42 -2.21
N THR A 282 -12.68 -6.17 -1.81
CA THR A 282 -12.78 -7.62 -1.60
C THR A 282 -13.84 -7.98 -0.55
N ILE A 283 -13.83 -7.29 0.60
CA ILE A 283 -14.78 -7.52 1.69
C ILE A 283 -16.21 -7.23 1.21
N THR A 284 -16.44 -6.04 0.65
CA THR A 284 -17.79 -5.63 0.22
C THR A 284 -18.32 -6.52 -0.91
N ARG A 285 -17.48 -6.90 -1.87
CA ARG A 285 -17.86 -7.80 -2.95
C ARG A 285 -18.25 -9.18 -2.44
N PHE A 286 -17.47 -9.75 -1.53
CA PHE A 286 -17.82 -11.03 -0.93
C PHE A 286 -19.18 -10.96 -0.21
N VAL A 287 -19.38 -9.92 0.60
CA VAL A 287 -20.64 -9.70 1.32
C VAL A 287 -21.83 -9.60 0.36
N THR A 288 -21.75 -8.77 -0.68
CA THR A 288 -22.84 -8.63 -1.65
C THR A 288 -23.11 -9.91 -2.43
N CYS A 289 -22.06 -10.63 -2.85
CA CYS A 289 -22.22 -11.93 -3.51
C CYS A 289 -22.94 -12.92 -2.59
N ARG A 290 -22.56 -12.97 -1.32
CA ARG A 290 -23.16 -13.89 -0.36
C ARG A 290 -24.62 -13.56 -0.06
N LEU A 291 -24.96 -12.27 0.05
CA LEU A 291 -26.34 -11.84 0.21
C LEU A 291 -27.20 -12.20 -1.00
N ASN A 292 -26.68 -12.01 -2.22
CA ASN A 292 -27.37 -12.43 -3.44
C ASN A 292 -27.62 -13.95 -3.45
N GLU A 293 -26.65 -14.77 -3.06
CA GLU A 293 -26.83 -16.23 -3.00
C GLU A 293 -27.88 -16.68 -1.97
N LEU A 294 -28.05 -15.93 -0.88
CA LEU A 294 -28.93 -16.30 0.23
C LEU A 294 -30.35 -15.72 0.12
N PHE A 295 -30.50 -14.56 -0.52
CA PHE A 295 -31.71 -13.75 -0.44
C PHE A 295 -32.23 -13.24 -1.79
N ALA A 296 -31.55 -13.55 -2.92
CA ALA A 296 -32.12 -13.33 -4.26
C ALA A 296 -32.99 -14.51 -4.68
#